data_AF-A0A662DHU6-F1
#
_entry.id   AF-A0A662DHU6-F1
#
_cell.length_a   1.000
_cell.length_b   1.000
_cell.length_c   1.000
_cell.angle_alpha   90.00
_cell.angle_beta   90.00
_cell.angle_gamma   90.00
#
_symmetry.space_group_name_H-M   'P 1'
#
loop_
_entity.id
_entity.type
_entity.pdbx_description
1 polymer ?
#
loop_
_entity_poly.entity_id
_entity_poly.type
_entity_poly.pdbx_seq_one_letter_code
_entity_poly.pdbx_strand_id
1 'polypeptide(L)'
;MIKFITSEAAGKFEAELGFGAVRKSVWDYVLETTRDKRKFNFYKTYKYALENDEIVTPPLIPEWPSISNILYPQLQAAILGEKPVKKALDDAARKVEELMAKDGYYR
;
A
#
# COMPACT_ATOMS: atom_id res chain seq x y z
N MET A 1 -5.12 7.05 -23.85
CA MET A 1 -4.31 7.45 -22.68
C MET A 1 -4.13 6.32 -21.67
N ILE A 2 -5.18 5.83 -20.99
CA ILE A 2 -5.04 4.79 -19.93
C ILE A 2 -4.31 3.53 -20.41
N LYS A 3 -4.65 3.00 -21.60
CA LYS A 3 -3.97 1.83 -22.18
C LYS A 3 -2.48 2.06 -22.45
N PHE A 4 -2.08 3.31 -22.72
CA PHE A 4 -0.70 3.66 -22.99
C PHE A 4 0.11 3.73 -21.69
N ILE A 5 -0.36 4.49 -20.70
CA ILE A 5 0.34 4.67 -19.41
C ILE A 5 0.38 3.37 -18.60
N THR A 6 -0.60 2.49 -18.78
CA THR A 6 -0.60 1.15 -18.18
C THR A 6 0.01 0.10 -19.10
N SER A 7 0.66 0.43 -20.22
CA SER A 7 1.24 -0.60 -21.10
C SER A 7 2.47 -1.27 -20.47
N GLU A 8 2.89 -2.42 -21.00
CA GLU A 8 4.16 -3.04 -20.58
C GLU A 8 5.35 -2.14 -20.88
N ALA A 9 5.36 -1.47 -22.03
CA ALA A 9 6.42 -0.54 -22.42
C ALA A 9 6.52 0.64 -21.43
N ALA A 10 5.39 1.24 -21.05
CA ALA A 10 5.35 2.28 -20.02
C ALA A 10 5.85 1.76 -18.67
N GLY A 11 5.45 0.56 -18.26
CA GLY A 11 5.92 -0.05 -17.02
C GLY A 11 7.42 -0.36 -17.00
N LYS A 12 8.00 -0.78 -18.14
CA LYS A 12 9.47 -0.96 -18.28
C LYS A 12 10.20 0.37 -18.16
N PHE A 13 9.68 1.42 -18.80
CA PHE A 13 10.22 2.77 -18.67
C PHE A 13 10.18 3.29 -17.22
N GLU A 14 9.06 3.09 -16.51
CA GLU A 14 8.97 3.45 -15.09
C GLU A 14 9.95 2.66 -14.22
N ALA A 15 10.13 1.36 -14.50
CA ALA A 15 11.11 0.53 -13.80
C ALA A 15 12.55 1.07 -13.95
N GLU A 16 12.92 1.57 -15.13
CA GLU A 16 14.23 2.20 -15.36
C GLU A 16 14.46 3.45 -14.51
N LEU A 17 13.38 4.19 -14.21
CA LEU A 17 13.40 5.33 -13.30
C LEU A 17 13.49 4.93 -11.82
N GLY A 18 13.38 3.64 -11.52
CA GLY A 18 13.50 3.09 -10.18
C GLY A 18 12.16 2.72 -9.52
N PHE A 19 11.03 2.88 -10.22
CA PHE A 19 9.73 2.48 -9.67
C PHE A 19 9.61 0.95 -9.58
N GLY A 20 8.84 0.47 -8.62
CA GLY A 20 8.39 -0.91 -8.59
C GLY A 20 7.39 -1.16 -9.72
N ALA A 21 7.50 -2.30 -10.39
CA ALA A 21 6.57 -2.63 -11.46
C ALA A 21 5.19 -3.00 -10.91
N VAL A 22 4.15 -2.27 -11.35
CA VAL A 22 2.75 -2.61 -11.03
C VAL A 22 2.31 -3.88 -11.79
N ARG A 23 2.86 -4.11 -13.00
CA ARG A 23 2.58 -5.30 -13.81
C ARG A 23 3.50 -6.45 -13.47
N LYS A 24 2.91 -7.62 -13.22
CA LYS A 24 3.64 -8.91 -13.08
C LYS A 24 4.59 -9.17 -14.25
N SER A 25 4.17 -8.88 -15.48
CA SER A 25 4.96 -9.11 -16.70
C SER A 25 6.23 -8.26 -16.86
N VAL A 26 6.43 -7.23 -16.02
CA VAL A 26 7.61 -6.36 -16.09
C VAL A 26 8.70 -6.78 -15.11
N TRP A 27 8.39 -7.62 -14.11
CA TRP A 27 9.34 -7.97 -13.05
C TRP A 27 10.56 -8.74 -13.53
N ASP A 28 10.41 -9.61 -14.53
CA ASP A 28 11.56 -10.32 -15.09
C ASP A 28 12.54 -9.36 -15.77
N TYR A 29 12.00 -8.40 -16.55
CA TYR A 29 12.79 -7.31 -17.13
C TYR A 29 13.52 -6.48 -16.06
N VAL A 30 12.84 -6.12 -14.97
CA VAL A 30 13.45 -5.34 -13.87
C VAL A 30 14.66 -6.08 -13.29
N LEU A 31 14.51 -7.38 -13.00
CA LEU A 31 15.59 -8.18 -12.42
C LEU A 31 16.74 -8.40 -13.39
N GLU A 32 16.45 -8.63 -14.67
CA GLU A 32 17.46 -8.87 -15.71
C GLU A 32 18.29 -7.62 -16.05
N THR A 33 17.66 -6.44 -15.98
CA THR A 33 18.30 -5.17 -16.37
C THR A 33 18.94 -4.42 -15.20
N THR A 34 18.56 -4.72 -13.96
CA THR A 34 19.15 -4.08 -12.78
C THR A 34 20.59 -4.56 -12.53
N ARG A 35 21.57 -3.67 -12.74
CA ARG A 35 23.00 -3.97 -12.53
C ARG A 35 23.51 -3.63 -11.13
N ASP A 36 22.92 -2.63 -10.49
CA ASP A 36 23.30 -2.26 -9.12
C ASP A 36 22.86 -3.36 -8.13
N LYS A 37 23.81 -3.91 -7.38
CA LYS A 37 23.56 -5.05 -6.48
C LYS A 37 22.54 -4.74 -5.39
N ARG A 38 22.53 -3.50 -4.88
CA ARG A 38 21.61 -3.10 -3.81
C ARG A 38 20.18 -2.98 -4.35
N LYS A 39 20.01 -2.34 -5.51
CA LYS A 39 18.72 -2.27 -6.22
C LYS A 39 18.22 -3.65 -6.62
N PHE A 40 19.11 -4.52 -7.12
CA PHE A 40 18.75 -5.89 -7.48
C PHE A 40 18.18 -6.65 -6.28
N ASN A 41 18.87 -6.59 -5.13
CA ASN A 41 18.39 -7.23 -3.91
C ASN A 41 17.05 -6.65 -3.45
N PHE A 42 16.88 -5.32 -3.52
CA PHE A 42 15.59 -4.68 -3.24
C PHE A 42 14.47 -5.22 -4.14
N TYR A 43 14.65 -5.22 -5.46
CA TYR A 43 13.61 -5.70 -6.39
C TYR A 43 13.34 -7.19 -6.26
N LYS A 44 14.37 -8.00 -5.98
CA LYS A 44 14.19 -9.43 -5.72
C LYS A 44 13.32 -9.67 -4.48
N THR A 45 13.61 -9.00 -3.37
CA THR A 45 12.80 -9.10 -2.15
C THR A 45 11.40 -8.54 -2.36
N TYR A 46 11.27 -7.43 -3.08
CA TYR A 46 9.96 -6.83 -3.32
C TYR A 46 9.07 -7.71 -4.21
N LYS A 47 9.62 -8.30 -5.29
CA LYS A 47 8.92 -9.29 -6.12
C LYS A 47 8.45 -10.47 -5.27
N TYR A 48 9.33 -11.01 -4.43
CA TYR A 48 8.99 -12.11 -3.53
C TYR A 48 7.81 -11.75 -2.60
N ALA A 49 7.83 -10.58 -1.96
CA ALA A 49 6.76 -10.14 -1.08
C ALA A 49 5.42 -9.96 -1.81
N LEU A 50 5.45 -9.49 -3.06
CA LEU A 50 4.26 -9.37 -3.93
C LEU A 50 3.69 -10.73 -4.35
N GLU A 51 4.54 -11.74 -4.53
CA GLU A 51 4.11 -13.09 -4.96
C GLU A 51 3.60 -13.95 -3.80
N ASN A 52 4.00 -13.64 -2.57
CA ASN A 52 3.66 -14.41 -1.37
C ASN A 52 2.65 -13.69 -0.47
N ASP A 53 1.93 -12.67 -0.98
CA ASP A 53 0.93 -11.89 -0.25
C ASP A 53 1.45 -11.33 1.10
N GLU A 54 2.74 -11.04 1.19
CA GLU A 54 3.36 -10.44 2.39
C GLU A 54 3.10 -8.92 2.48
N ILE A 55 2.47 -8.34 1.45
CA ILE A 55 2.14 -6.92 1.38
C ILE A 55 0.68 -6.70 1.78
N VAL A 56 0.50 -6.00 2.90
CA VAL A 56 -0.82 -5.57 3.36
C VAL A 56 -1.24 -4.33 2.58
N THR A 57 -2.10 -4.52 1.58
CA THR A 57 -2.78 -3.41 0.93
C THR A 57 -3.94 -2.92 1.79
N PRO A 58 -4.33 -1.65 1.68
CA PRO A 58 -5.61 -1.18 2.18
C PRO A 58 -6.79 -2.09 1.82
N PRO A 59 -7.80 -2.21 2.69
CA PRO A 59 -9.10 -2.79 2.34
C PRO A 59 -9.69 -2.16 1.07
N LEU A 60 -10.14 -2.99 0.14
CA LEU A 60 -10.75 -2.56 -1.12
C LEU A 60 -12.26 -2.33 -0.97
N ILE A 61 -12.64 -1.52 0.02
CA ILE A 61 -14.03 -1.13 0.27
C ILE A 61 -14.22 0.38 0.04
N PRO A 62 -15.41 0.84 -0.39
CA PRO A 62 -15.68 2.26 -0.66
C PRO A 62 -15.38 3.19 0.53
N GLU A 63 -15.47 2.68 1.75
CA GLU A 63 -15.34 3.40 3.01
C GLU A 63 -13.88 3.61 3.42
N TRP A 64 -12.91 2.94 2.78
CA TRP A 64 -11.49 3.04 3.14
C TRP A 64 -10.98 4.50 3.21
N PRO A 65 -11.31 5.42 2.28
CA PRO A 65 -10.93 6.82 2.42
C PRO A 65 -11.43 7.44 3.73
N SER A 66 -12.67 7.16 4.13
CA SER A 66 -13.25 7.63 5.39
C SER A 66 -12.57 6.98 6.62
N ILE A 67 -12.29 5.67 6.55
CA ILE A 67 -11.55 4.94 7.59
C ILE A 67 -10.15 5.52 7.78
N SER A 68 -9.43 5.79 6.69
CA SER A 68 -8.07 6.34 6.75
C SER A 68 -8.04 7.76 7.33
N ASN A 69 -9.06 8.58 7.05
CA ASN A 69 -9.24 9.90 7.66
C ASN A 69 -9.50 9.83 9.18
N ILE A 70 -10.07 8.73 9.68
CA ILE A 70 -10.22 8.45 11.11
C ILE A 70 -8.90 7.95 11.71
N LEU A 71 -8.24 7.01 11.04
CA LEU A 71 -7.07 6.29 11.54
C LEU A 71 -5.81 7.17 11.61
N TYR A 72 -5.45 7.87 10.54
CA TYR A 72 -4.16 8.55 10.46
C TYR A 72 -3.96 9.65 11.52
N PRO A 73 -4.97 10.49 11.86
CA PRO A 73 -4.81 11.45 12.95
C PRO A 73 -4.54 10.78 14.31
N GLN A 74 -5.13 9.61 14.58
CA GLN A 74 -4.87 8.88 15.82
C GLN A 74 -3.44 8.31 15.84
N LEU A 75 -2.99 7.75 14.72
CA LEU A 75 -1.61 7.27 14.57
C LEU A 75 -0.60 8.40 14.75
N GLN A 76 -0.85 9.57 14.15
CA GLN A 76 0.03 10.74 14.28
C GLN A 76 0.15 11.21 15.73
N ALA A 77 -0.96 11.31 16.46
CA ALA A 77 -0.96 11.68 17.88
C ALA A 77 -0.19 10.66 18.74
N ALA A 78 -0.28 9.37 18.40
CA ALA A 78 0.50 8.33 19.07
C ALA A 78 2.01 8.44 18.81
N ILE A 79 2.39 8.69 17.55
CA ILE A 79 3.80 8.86 17.14
C ILE A 79 4.42 10.07 17.83
N LEU A 80 3.68 11.17 17.97
CA LEU A 80 4.13 12.38 18.65
C LEU A 80 4.12 12.26 20.18
N GLY A 81 3.64 11.14 20.73
CA GLY A 81 3.54 10.92 22.18
C GLY A 81 2.40 11.71 22.86
N GLU A 82 1.54 12.37 22.08
CA GLU A 82 0.37 13.12 22.57
C GLU A 82 -0.71 12.17 23.11
N LYS A 83 -0.67 10.91 22.70
CA LYS A 83 -1.62 9.88 23.10
C LYS A 83 -0.96 8.52 23.25
N PRO A 84 -1.28 7.71 24.29
CA PRO A 84 -0.81 6.33 24.36
C PRO A 84 -1.26 5.53 23.13
N VAL A 85 -0.35 4.72 22.56
CA VAL A 85 -0.60 3.94 21.34
C VAL A 85 -1.90 3.14 21.42
N LYS A 86 -2.11 2.40 22.51
CA LYS A 86 -3.33 1.60 22.70
C LYS A 86 -4.58 2.47 22.63
N LYS A 87 -4.60 3.61 23.33
CA LYS A 87 -5.75 4.52 23.34
C LYS A 87 -6.01 5.13 21.97
N ALA A 88 -4.96 5.46 21.21
CA ALA A 88 -5.10 5.95 19.84
C ALA A 88 -5.75 4.92 18.92
N LEU A 89 -5.29 3.67 18.99
CA LEU A 89 -5.85 2.56 18.20
C LEU A 89 -7.29 2.22 18.63
N ASP A 90 -7.57 2.16 19.94
CA ASP A 90 -8.91 1.90 20.47
C ASP A 90 -9.91 2.98 20.00
N ASP A 91 -9.53 4.27 20.04
CA ASP A 91 -10.39 5.36 19.59
C ASP A 91 -10.58 5.37 18.07
N ALA A 92 -9.56 4.98 17.29
CA ALA A 92 -9.72 4.80 15.85
C ALA A 92 -10.68 3.65 15.55
N ALA A 93 -10.51 2.50 16.21
CA ALA A 93 -11.33 1.31 16.02
C ALA A 93 -12.81 1.60 16.32
N ARG A 94 -13.11 2.24 17.46
CA ARG A 94 -14.48 2.62 17.83
C ARG A 94 -15.14 3.52 16.79
N LYS A 95 -14.43 4.55 16.30
CA LYS A 95 -14.96 5.47 15.28
C LYS A 95 -15.16 4.79 13.93
N VAL A 96 -14.29 3.86 13.56
CA VAL A 96 -14.46 3.04 12.36
C VAL A 96 -15.67 2.12 12.53
N GLU A 97 -15.87 1.51 13.70
CA GLU A 97 -17.05 0.68 13.98
C GLU A 97 -18.36 1.48 13.87
N GLU A 98 -18.39 2.70 14.41
CA GLU A 98 -19.51 3.64 14.27
C GLU A 98 -19.79 3.97 12.78
N LEU A 99 -18.73 4.20 11.98
CA LEU A 99 -18.85 4.43 10.53
C LEU A 99 -19.43 3.19 9.82
N MET A 100 -18.86 2.02 10.07
CA MET A 100 -19.29 0.76 9.44
C MET A 100 -20.74 0.40 9.81
N ALA A 101 -21.15 0.66 11.06
CA ALA A 101 -22.55 0.50 11.49
C ALA A 101 -23.50 1.42 10.72
N LYS A 102 -23.13 2.70 10.58
CA LYS A 102 -23.91 3.68 9.82
C LYS A 102 -24.08 3.29 8.35
N ASP A 103 -23.04 2.70 7.77
CA ASP A 103 -23.04 2.26 6.37
C ASP A 103 -23.67 0.87 6.18
N GLY A 104 -24.24 0.28 7.23
CA GLY A 104 -25.09 -0.92 7.17
C GLY A 104 -24.34 -2.25 7.22
N TYR A 105 -23.07 -2.25 7.62
CA TYR A 105 -22.28 -3.49 7.76
C TYR A 105 -22.67 -4.33 8.99
N TYR A 106 -23.36 -3.74 9.96
CA TYR A 106 -23.85 -4.40 11.17
C TYR A 106 -25.37 -4.27 11.27
N ARG A 107 -26.01 -5.30 11.84
CA ARG A 107 -27.46 -5.33 12.13
C ARG A 107 -27.70 -5.12 13.62
#